data_AF-A0AB38N368-F1
#
_entry.id   AF-A0AB38N368-F1
#
_cell.length_a   1.000
_cell.length_b   1.000
_cell.length_c   1.000
_cell.angle_alpha   90.00
_cell.angle_beta   90.00
_cell.angle_gamma   90.00
#
_symmetry.space_group_name_H-M   'P 1'
#
loop_
_entity.id
_entity.type
_entity.pdbx_description
1 polymer ?
#
loop_
_entity_poly.entity_id
_entity_poly.type
_entity_poly.pdbx_seq_one_letter_code
_entity_poly.pdbx_strand_id
1 'polypeptide(L)'
;MAKQRKRSVFSIKNELIKKSQEAALAAIQLYNNPLITFKSESFIVLMNIAWTYLLHAYFRKNNIEYRYYNSPKSRKLFIKTKHGAYKYWELEKCLTHESCPLEKAIKDNLLFLIGIRHEIEHQMTSKIDSFFSAKFQACCINYNSTLKNLFGNDYGLEKITPIALQLFSFGESQVDELIEKKELPKNLLDFISDYETDCDSLTDSRYSYRVFYMRINTNHENQADRAYRFIDEKSASGMAIDNILFKYKQYKKLTQNEVIDIIKKQGKNFDKTAHQNLWKRLWKDASTRNIQAKQYGELVVNNQWLWYQETWIPKILELLSE
;
A
#
# COMPACT_ATOMS: atom_id res chain seq x y z
N MET A 1 -28.62 45.51 -22.37
CA MET A 1 -28.58 44.28 -21.54
C MET A 1 -27.18 43.68 -21.59
N ALA A 2 -26.46 43.67 -20.47
CA ALA A 2 -25.13 43.08 -20.40
C ALA A 2 -25.24 41.56 -20.61
N LYS A 3 -24.57 41.04 -21.64
CA LYS A 3 -24.54 39.62 -21.99
C LYS A 3 -23.88 38.87 -20.82
N GLN A 4 -24.70 38.24 -19.98
CA GLN A 4 -24.21 37.46 -18.83
C GLN A 4 -23.23 36.39 -19.33
N ARG A 5 -21.97 36.53 -18.96
CA ARG A 5 -20.89 35.63 -19.37
C ARG A 5 -21.16 34.27 -18.72
N LYS A 6 -21.65 33.27 -19.47
CA LYS A 6 -21.80 31.88 -19.00
C LYS A 6 -20.44 31.38 -18.54
N ARG A 7 -20.17 31.36 -17.22
CA ARG A 7 -18.94 30.85 -16.62
C ARG A 7 -18.92 29.31 -16.71
N SER A 8 -18.61 28.77 -17.88
CA SER A 8 -18.55 27.32 -18.12
C SER A 8 -17.39 26.64 -17.37
N VAL A 9 -16.32 27.37 -17.07
CA VAL A 9 -15.11 26.83 -16.43
C VAL A 9 -15.39 26.37 -15.00
N PHE A 10 -16.11 27.17 -14.21
CA PHE A 10 -16.48 26.85 -12.83
C PHE A 10 -17.45 25.66 -12.77
N SER A 11 -18.40 25.60 -13.71
CA SER A 11 -19.38 24.52 -13.81
C SER A 11 -18.71 23.16 -14.05
N ILE A 12 -17.82 23.07 -15.04
CA ILE A 12 -17.19 21.79 -15.41
C ILE A 12 -16.23 21.28 -14.33
N LYS A 13 -15.48 22.18 -13.66
CA LYS A 13 -14.63 21.80 -12.53
C LYS A 13 -15.46 21.17 -11.41
N ASN A 14 -16.57 21.82 -11.02
CA ASN A 14 -17.43 21.31 -9.95
C ASN A 14 -18.13 20.02 -10.34
N GLU A 15 -18.51 19.88 -11.62
CA GLU A 15 -19.06 18.65 -12.17
C GLU A 15 -18.05 17.49 -12.10
N LEU A 16 -16.79 17.73 -12.48
CA LEU A 16 -15.71 16.75 -12.34
C LEU A 16 -15.50 16.32 -10.88
N ILE A 17 -15.50 17.28 -9.93
CA ILE A 17 -15.37 16.98 -8.50
C ILE A 17 -16.56 16.12 -8.04
N LYS A 18 -17.79 16.52 -8.38
CA LYS A 18 -18.99 15.76 -8.00
C LYS A 18 -18.97 14.35 -8.56
N LYS A 19 -18.62 14.19 -9.84
CA LYS A 19 -18.50 12.87 -10.49
C LYS A 19 -17.38 12.03 -9.90
N SER A 20 -16.27 12.66 -9.53
CA SER A 20 -15.16 12.02 -8.83
C SER A 20 -15.62 11.47 -7.47
N GLN A 21 -16.34 12.27 -6.68
CA GLN A 21 -16.89 11.86 -5.39
C GLN A 21 -17.93 10.75 -5.52
N GLU A 22 -18.86 10.86 -6.48
CA GLU A 22 -19.87 9.82 -6.77
C GLU A 22 -19.20 8.48 -7.11
N ALA A 23 -18.17 8.50 -7.96
CA ALA A 23 -17.42 7.29 -8.34
C ALA A 23 -16.69 6.67 -7.14
N ALA A 24 -16.04 7.48 -6.30
CA ALA A 24 -15.36 7.01 -5.09
C ALA A 24 -16.35 6.39 -4.09
N LEU A 25 -17.49 7.04 -3.84
CA LEU A 25 -18.52 6.52 -2.94
C LEU A 25 -19.13 5.22 -3.47
N ALA A 26 -19.37 5.13 -4.78
CA ALA A 26 -19.85 3.89 -5.41
C ALA A 26 -18.83 2.75 -5.22
N ALA A 27 -17.53 3.02 -5.40
CA ALA A 27 -16.47 2.03 -5.17
C ALA A 27 -16.52 1.48 -3.73
N ILE A 28 -16.59 2.38 -2.74
CA ILE A 28 -16.60 2.03 -1.31
C ILE A 28 -17.86 1.23 -0.96
N GLN A 29 -19.04 1.66 -1.43
CA GLN A 29 -20.30 0.96 -1.16
C GLN A 29 -20.31 -0.44 -1.75
N LEU A 30 -19.82 -0.59 -2.99
CA LEU A 30 -19.79 -1.87 -3.67
C LEU A 30 -18.83 -2.86 -2.98
N TYR A 31 -17.66 -2.37 -2.55
CA TYR A 31 -16.69 -3.17 -1.82
C TYR A 31 -17.26 -3.70 -0.48
N ASN A 32 -18.00 -2.84 0.23
CA ASN A 32 -18.61 -3.20 1.51
C ASN A 32 -19.88 -4.06 1.37
N ASN A 33 -20.46 -4.21 0.18
CA ASN A 33 -21.66 -5.03 -0.02
C ASN A 33 -21.32 -6.53 0.03
N PRO A 34 -21.81 -7.33 1.00
CA PRO A 34 -21.45 -8.74 1.16
C PRO A 34 -21.97 -9.66 0.03
N LEU A 35 -22.97 -9.22 -0.73
CA LEU A 35 -23.58 -10.02 -1.81
C LEU A 35 -22.78 -10.00 -3.10
N ILE A 36 -21.83 -9.08 -3.22
CA ILE A 36 -21.02 -8.89 -4.42
C ILE A 36 -19.75 -9.72 -4.30
N THR A 37 -19.41 -10.46 -5.35
CA THR A 37 -18.20 -11.30 -5.42
C THR A 37 -17.08 -10.66 -6.23
N PHE A 38 -17.41 -9.72 -7.12
CA PHE A 38 -16.50 -8.96 -7.99
C PHE A 38 -16.16 -7.59 -7.38
N LYS A 39 -15.73 -7.60 -6.11
CA LYS A 39 -15.58 -6.39 -5.28
C LYS A 39 -14.31 -5.62 -5.62
N SER A 40 -13.15 -6.27 -5.54
CA SER A 40 -11.85 -5.66 -5.79
C SER A 40 -11.76 -5.04 -7.18
N GLU A 41 -12.22 -5.75 -8.19
CA GLU A 41 -12.13 -5.34 -9.58
C GLU A 41 -12.97 -4.09 -9.83
N SER A 42 -14.22 -4.12 -9.36
CA SER A 42 -15.12 -2.99 -9.46
C SER A 42 -14.61 -1.80 -8.64
N PHE A 43 -14.03 -2.06 -7.45
CA PHE A 43 -13.41 -1.03 -6.64
C PHE A 43 -12.26 -0.35 -7.39
N ILE A 44 -11.33 -1.13 -7.96
CA ILE A 44 -10.17 -0.62 -8.70
C ILE A 44 -10.60 0.22 -9.90
N VAL A 45 -11.57 -0.26 -10.69
CA VAL A 45 -12.08 0.47 -11.86
C VAL A 45 -12.74 1.79 -11.44
N LEU A 46 -13.63 1.77 -10.44
CA LEU A 46 -14.32 2.96 -9.98
C LEU A 46 -13.38 3.97 -9.31
N MET A 47 -12.40 3.51 -8.53
CA MET A 47 -11.38 4.37 -7.93
C MET A 47 -10.45 4.97 -8.98
N ASN A 48 -10.09 4.24 -10.04
CA ASN A 48 -9.32 4.78 -11.16
C ASN A 48 -10.07 5.94 -11.83
N ILE A 49 -11.38 5.78 -12.08
CA ILE A 49 -12.23 6.84 -12.61
C ILE A 49 -12.31 8.02 -11.64
N ALA A 50 -12.51 7.75 -10.34
CA ALA A 50 -12.58 8.78 -9.31
C ALA A 50 -11.29 9.64 -9.29
N TRP A 51 -10.13 9.00 -9.21
CA TRP A 51 -8.83 9.69 -9.24
C TRP A 51 -8.57 10.43 -10.54
N THR A 52 -8.96 9.85 -11.69
CA THR A 52 -8.86 10.53 -12.99
C THR A 52 -9.62 11.85 -12.97
N TYR A 53 -10.88 11.83 -12.55
CA TYR A 53 -11.71 13.04 -12.49
C TYR A 53 -11.22 14.04 -11.45
N LEU A 54 -10.66 13.58 -10.32
CA LEU A 54 -10.05 14.45 -9.32
C LEU A 54 -8.86 15.22 -9.92
N LEU A 55 -7.95 14.52 -10.60
CA LEU A 55 -6.78 15.13 -11.24
C LEU A 55 -7.18 16.01 -12.43
N HIS A 56 -8.20 15.63 -13.21
CA HIS A 56 -8.73 16.49 -14.27
C HIS A 56 -9.31 17.79 -13.70
N ALA A 57 -10.03 17.73 -12.58
CA ALA A 57 -10.51 18.92 -11.89
C ALA A 57 -9.35 19.81 -11.43
N TYR A 58 -8.26 19.21 -10.94
CA TYR A 58 -7.05 19.92 -10.52
C TYR A 58 -6.33 20.57 -11.70
N PHE A 59 -6.08 19.84 -12.78
CA PHE A 59 -5.43 20.39 -13.98
C PHE A 59 -6.25 21.51 -14.58
N ARG A 60 -7.58 21.37 -14.62
CA ARG A 60 -8.49 22.42 -15.04
C ARG A 60 -8.44 23.65 -14.13
N LYS A 61 -8.38 23.46 -12.80
CA LYS A 61 -8.24 24.57 -11.82
C LYS A 61 -6.96 25.37 -12.05
N ASN A 62 -5.87 24.70 -12.44
CA ASN A 62 -4.55 25.30 -12.64
C ASN A 62 -4.24 25.64 -14.11
N ASN A 63 -5.23 25.60 -15.01
CA ASN A 63 -5.06 25.85 -16.45
C ASN A 63 -4.02 24.94 -17.15
N ILE A 64 -3.83 23.72 -16.67
CA ILE A 64 -2.97 22.70 -17.28
C ILE A 64 -3.78 21.97 -18.36
N GLU A 65 -3.21 21.84 -19.55
CA GLU A 65 -3.84 21.16 -20.68
C GLU A 65 -3.64 19.64 -20.57
N TYR A 66 -4.72 18.92 -20.24
CA TYR A 66 -4.73 17.46 -20.03
C TYR A 66 -5.42 16.70 -21.17
N ARG A 67 -5.66 17.36 -22.32
CA ARG A 67 -6.05 16.68 -23.56
C ARG A 67 -4.83 16.18 -24.30
N TYR A 68 -4.99 15.07 -25.02
CA TYR A 68 -3.99 14.63 -25.98
C TYR A 68 -3.90 15.61 -27.14
N TYR A 69 -2.68 16.01 -27.51
CA TYR A 69 -2.41 16.83 -28.68
C TYR A 69 -1.09 16.43 -29.32
N ASN A 70 -1.02 16.59 -30.64
CA ASN A 70 0.23 16.60 -31.38
C ASN A 70 0.68 18.06 -31.54
N SER A 71 1.99 18.31 -31.52
CA SER A 71 2.54 19.66 -31.74
C SER A 71 3.37 19.76 -33.03
N PRO A 72 2.77 19.56 -34.21
CA PRO A 72 3.46 19.89 -35.45
C PRO A 72 3.56 21.42 -35.57
N LYS A 73 4.80 21.94 -35.55
CA LYS A 73 5.12 23.34 -35.89
C LYS A 73 4.30 24.39 -35.11
N SER A 74 4.39 24.32 -33.78
CA SER A 74 3.91 25.36 -32.84
C SER A 74 2.39 25.48 -32.61
N ARG A 75 1.55 24.68 -33.29
CA ARG A 75 0.10 24.64 -33.02
C ARG A 75 -0.32 23.30 -32.43
N LYS A 76 -1.00 23.33 -31.29
CA LYS A 76 -1.57 22.12 -30.65
C LYS A 76 -2.72 21.59 -31.50
N LEU A 77 -2.54 20.41 -32.08
CA LEU A 77 -3.58 19.67 -32.78
C LEU A 77 -4.12 18.58 -31.86
N PHE A 78 -5.30 18.83 -31.28
CA PHE A 78 -5.90 17.92 -30.31
C PHE A 78 -6.35 16.61 -30.94
N ILE A 79 -6.01 15.50 -30.29
CA ILE A 79 -6.44 14.17 -30.68
C ILE A 79 -7.91 13.99 -30.26
N LYS A 80 -8.69 13.43 -31.17
CA LYS A 80 -10.10 13.13 -30.97
C LYS A 80 -10.35 11.62 -31.04
N THR A 81 -11.40 11.17 -30.37
CA THR A 81 -11.91 9.81 -30.48
C THR A 81 -12.53 9.59 -31.86
N LYS A 82 -12.83 8.33 -32.21
CA LYS A 82 -13.52 7.95 -33.45
C LYS A 82 -14.83 8.75 -33.68
N HIS A 83 -15.49 9.17 -32.60
CA HIS A 83 -16.74 9.92 -32.62
C HIS A 83 -16.56 11.44 -32.43
N GLY A 84 -15.33 11.97 -32.56
CA GLY A 84 -15.08 13.41 -32.60
C GLY A 84 -14.94 14.11 -31.23
N ALA A 85 -15.08 13.39 -30.11
CA ALA A 85 -14.83 13.93 -28.78
C ALA A 85 -13.32 14.08 -28.51
N TYR A 86 -12.89 15.03 -27.68
CA TYR A 86 -11.49 15.14 -27.30
C TYR A 86 -11.03 13.95 -26.47
N LYS A 87 -9.84 13.43 -26.77
CA LYS A 87 -9.19 12.40 -25.95
C LYS A 87 -8.47 13.09 -24.78
N TYR A 88 -8.85 12.74 -23.56
CA TYR A 88 -8.21 13.23 -22.34
C TYR A 88 -7.21 12.21 -21.80
N TRP A 89 -6.28 12.65 -20.97
CA TRP A 89 -5.33 11.77 -20.28
C TRP A 89 -6.04 10.78 -19.36
N GLU A 90 -5.64 9.53 -19.43
CA GLU A 90 -5.90 8.50 -18.44
C GLU A 90 -5.12 8.76 -17.13
N LEU A 91 -5.48 8.06 -16.06
CA LEU A 91 -4.86 8.24 -14.75
C LEU A 91 -3.34 8.07 -14.80
N GLU A 92 -2.84 7.02 -15.45
CA GLU A 92 -1.40 6.75 -15.55
C GLU A 92 -0.63 7.94 -16.16
N LYS A 93 -1.16 8.53 -17.23
CA LYS A 93 -0.59 9.74 -17.84
C LYS A 93 -0.69 10.97 -16.92
N CYS A 94 -1.77 11.08 -16.14
CA CYS A 94 -1.91 12.13 -15.12
C CYS A 94 -0.87 11.98 -13.99
N LEU A 95 -0.53 10.76 -13.58
CA LEU A 95 0.43 10.47 -12.49
C LEU A 95 1.88 10.74 -12.89
N THR A 96 2.22 10.45 -14.15
CA THR A 96 3.57 10.64 -14.71
C THR A 96 3.87 12.08 -15.14
N HIS A 97 2.86 12.94 -15.20
CA HIS A 97 3.04 14.34 -15.56
C HIS A 97 3.71 15.15 -14.42
N GLU A 98 4.64 16.05 -14.77
CA GLU A 98 5.42 16.85 -13.79
C GLU A 98 4.53 17.70 -12.87
N SER A 99 3.45 18.26 -13.40
CA SER A 99 2.50 19.07 -12.63
C SER A 99 1.53 18.27 -11.75
N CYS A 100 1.70 16.95 -11.64
CA CYS A 100 0.85 16.11 -10.79
C CYS A 100 1.10 16.45 -9.30
N PRO A 101 0.04 16.80 -8.52
CA PRO A 101 0.20 17.28 -7.15
C PRO A 101 0.46 16.17 -6.12
N LEU A 102 0.52 14.91 -6.55
CA LEU A 102 0.58 13.76 -5.64
C LEU A 102 2.02 13.43 -5.26
N GLU A 103 2.19 13.02 -4.01
CA GLU A 103 3.46 12.52 -3.48
C GLU A 103 3.77 11.11 -3.99
N LYS A 104 5.05 10.70 -3.91
CA LYS A 104 5.54 9.43 -4.45
C LYS A 104 4.75 8.21 -3.93
N ALA A 105 4.59 8.06 -2.62
CA ALA A 105 3.87 6.93 -2.03
C ALA A 105 2.40 6.80 -2.50
N ILE A 106 1.72 7.93 -2.74
CA ILE A 106 0.36 7.94 -3.29
C ILE A 106 0.39 7.49 -4.75
N LYS A 107 1.34 7.99 -5.54
CA LYS A 107 1.53 7.57 -6.94
C LYS A 107 1.82 6.07 -7.03
N ASP A 108 2.71 5.55 -6.19
CA ASP A 108 3.08 4.12 -6.14
C ASP A 108 1.86 3.26 -5.80
N ASN A 109 1.01 3.68 -4.86
CA ASN A 109 -0.25 3.00 -4.56
C ASN A 109 -1.18 2.96 -5.79
N LEU A 110 -1.36 4.08 -6.48
CA LEU A 110 -2.25 4.17 -7.64
C LEU A 110 -1.72 3.39 -8.85
N LEU A 111 -0.41 3.45 -9.11
CA LEU A 111 0.24 2.69 -10.17
C LEU A 111 0.17 1.18 -9.91
N PHE A 112 0.34 0.75 -8.65
CA PHE A 112 0.10 -0.63 -8.24
C PHE A 112 -1.34 -1.08 -8.58
N LEU A 113 -2.35 -0.29 -8.20
CA LEU A 113 -3.75 -0.61 -8.49
C LEU A 113 -4.06 -0.64 -10.00
N ILE A 114 -3.41 0.22 -10.79
CA ILE A 114 -3.50 0.19 -12.26
C ILE A 114 -2.88 -1.09 -12.82
N GLY A 115 -1.71 -1.51 -12.30
CA GLY A 115 -1.07 -2.76 -12.71
C GLY A 115 -1.95 -3.98 -12.40
N ILE A 116 -2.52 -4.04 -11.19
CA ILE A 116 -3.47 -5.08 -10.81
C ILE A 116 -4.71 -5.09 -11.71
N ARG A 117 -5.23 -3.91 -12.10
CA ARG A 117 -6.32 -3.83 -13.08
C ARG A 117 -5.95 -4.52 -14.40
N HIS A 118 -4.75 -4.28 -14.93
CA HIS A 118 -4.32 -4.90 -16.18
C HIS A 118 -4.24 -6.41 -16.05
N GLU A 119 -3.67 -6.92 -14.95
CA GLU A 119 -3.60 -8.36 -14.70
C GLU A 119 -4.98 -9.02 -14.61
N ILE A 120 -5.94 -8.39 -13.92
CA ILE A 120 -7.29 -8.95 -13.75
C ILE A 120 -8.16 -8.79 -15.00
N GLU A 121 -8.03 -7.70 -15.74
CA GLU A 121 -8.78 -7.50 -16.99
C GLU A 121 -8.42 -8.56 -18.03
N HIS A 122 -7.17 -9.03 -18.03
CA HIS A 122 -6.72 -10.08 -18.92
C HIS A 122 -6.93 -11.50 -18.35
N GLN A 123 -7.14 -11.66 -17.04
CA GLN A 123 -7.34 -12.98 -16.40
C GLN A 123 -8.37 -12.96 -15.27
N MET A 124 -9.38 -13.84 -15.37
CA MET A 124 -10.34 -14.06 -14.30
C MET A 124 -9.62 -14.51 -13.04
N THR A 125 -9.66 -13.68 -11.99
CA THR A 125 -9.07 -14.01 -10.70
C THR A 125 -10.17 -14.25 -9.67
N SER A 126 -9.96 -15.18 -8.74
CA SER A 126 -10.87 -15.39 -7.62
C SER A 126 -10.24 -14.90 -6.31
N LYS A 127 -10.96 -14.01 -5.61
CA LYS A 127 -10.75 -13.66 -4.18
C LYS A 127 -9.38 -13.00 -3.86
N ILE A 128 -9.13 -11.84 -4.45
CA ILE A 128 -7.96 -10.97 -4.15
C ILE A 128 -8.20 -9.95 -3.03
N ASP A 129 -9.43 -9.83 -2.54
CA ASP A 129 -9.87 -8.74 -1.65
C ASP A 129 -9.03 -8.63 -0.37
N SER A 130 -8.67 -9.77 0.24
CA SER A 130 -7.88 -9.80 1.48
C SER A 130 -6.44 -9.34 1.26
N PHE A 131 -5.83 -9.73 0.14
CA PHE A 131 -4.44 -9.43 -0.19
C PHE A 131 -4.19 -7.94 -0.44
N PHE A 132 -5.16 -7.25 -1.05
CA PHE A 132 -5.02 -5.83 -1.42
C PHE A 132 -5.80 -4.87 -0.54
N SER A 133 -6.50 -5.37 0.48
CA SER A 133 -7.29 -4.58 1.44
C SER A 133 -6.53 -3.37 1.99
N ALA A 134 -5.26 -3.55 2.40
CA ALA A 134 -4.41 -2.48 2.91
C ALA A 134 -4.10 -1.39 1.85
N LYS A 135 -3.91 -1.80 0.58
CA LYS A 135 -3.70 -0.86 -0.54
C LYS A 135 -4.98 -0.11 -0.89
N PHE A 136 -6.14 -0.78 -0.86
CA PHE A 136 -7.44 -0.16 -1.09
C PHE A 136 -7.78 0.86 -0.01
N GLN A 137 -7.52 0.53 1.26
CA GLN A 137 -7.75 1.43 2.38
C GLN A 137 -6.86 2.69 2.26
N ALA A 138 -5.56 2.51 1.95
CA ALA A 138 -4.66 3.63 1.66
C ALA A 138 -5.19 4.51 0.52
N CYS A 139 -5.64 3.90 -0.58
CA CYS A 139 -6.22 4.61 -1.72
C CYS A 139 -7.42 5.50 -1.31
N CYS A 140 -8.35 5.00 -0.50
CA CYS A 140 -9.50 5.75 -0.01
C CYS A 140 -9.10 6.94 0.89
N ILE A 141 -8.20 6.70 1.85
CA ILE A 141 -7.73 7.74 2.78
C ILE A 141 -6.98 8.83 2.02
N ASN A 142 -6.09 8.43 1.10
CA ASN A 142 -5.33 9.34 0.26
C ASN A 142 -6.24 10.15 -0.67
N TYR A 143 -7.29 9.52 -1.23
CA TYR A 143 -8.24 10.20 -2.10
C TYR A 143 -8.94 11.32 -1.35
N ASN A 144 -9.52 11.00 -0.19
CA ASN A 144 -10.28 11.95 0.59
C ASN A 144 -9.39 13.08 1.15
N SER A 145 -8.19 12.76 1.64
CA SER A 145 -7.22 13.79 2.06
C SER A 145 -6.78 14.69 0.91
N THR A 146 -6.48 14.12 -0.26
CA THR A 146 -6.11 14.89 -1.47
C THR A 146 -7.25 15.79 -1.92
N LEU A 147 -8.49 15.29 -1.95
CA LEU A 147 -9.68 16.05 -2.31
C LEU A 147 -9.84 17.28 -1.40
N LYS A 148 -9.70 17.09 -0.08
CA LYS A 148 -9.74 18.18 0.91
C LYS A 148 -8.60 19.19 0.69
N ASN A 149 -7.38 18.71 0.49
CA ASN A 149 -6.21 19.57 0.29
C ASN A 149 -6.32 20.43 -0.98
N LEU A 150 -6.86 19.87 -2.07
CA LEU A 150 -6.93 20.57 -3.36
C LEU A 150 -8.14 21.50 -3.49
N PHE A 151 -9.28 21.19 -2.86
CA PHE A 151 -10.54 21.90 -3.08
C PHE A 151 -11.21 22.44 -1.81
N GLY A 152 -10.73 22.08 -0.63
CA GLY A 152 -11.23 22.51 0.67
C GLY A 152 -11.98 21.41 1.43
N ASN A 153 -12.05 21.58 2.76
CA ASN A 153 -12.61 20.58 3.67
C ASN A 153 -14.10 20.26 3.43
N ASP A 154 -14.84 21.16 2.80
CA ASP A 154 -16.26 20.94 2.49
C ASP A 154 -16.52 19.86 1.45
N TYR A 155 -15.49 19.52 0.66
CA TYR A 155 -15.55 18.43 -0.31
C TYR A 155 -15.19 17.06 0.29
N GLY A 156 -14.82 16.98 1.57
CA GLY A 156 -14.47 15.71 2.20
C GLY A 156 -15.63 14.71 2.22
N LEU A 157 -15.32 13.45 1.97
CA LEU A 157 -16.28 12.33 1.98
C LEU A 157 -16.67 11.87 3.39
N GLU A 158 -15.91 12.29 4.42
CA GLU A 158 -16.15 11.96 5.83
C GLU A 158 -17.54 12.38 6.33
N LYS A 159 -18.12 13.44 5.73
CA LYS A 159 -19.48 13.90 6.05
C LYS A 159 -20.56 12.91 5.59
N ILE A 160 -20.26 12.04 4.63
CA ILE A 160 -21.21 11.12 3.98
C ILE A 160 -21.05 9.69 4.50
N THR A 161 -19.80 9.23 4.68
CA THR A 161 -19.49 7.90 5.22
C THR A 161 -18.46 8.04 6.33
N PRO A 162 -18.89 8.38 7.57
CA PRO A 162 -17.95 8.65 8.65
C PRO A 162 -17.12 7.41 8.98
N ILE A 163 -17.77 6.24 9.13
CA ILE A 163 -17.15 4.94 9.45
C ILE A 163 -18.12 3.83 9.01
N ALA A 164 -17.64 2.78 8.33
CA ALA A 164 -18.45 1.58 8.11
C ALA A 164 -18.53 0.78 9.42
N LEU A 165 -19.75 0.54 9.94
CA LEU A 165 -19.97 -0.35 11.08
C LEU A 165 -19.52 -1.77 10.71
N GLN A 166 -18.47 -2.25 11.37
CA GLN A 166 -17.93 -3.59 11.16
C GLN A 166 -18.70 -4.61 12.01
N LEU A 167 -19.17 -5.70 11.40
CA LEU A 167 -20.00 -6.73 12.07
C LEU A 167 -19.19 -7.89 12.66
N PHE A 168 -17.86 -7.94 12.48
CA PHE A 168 -17.02 -9.03 12.97
C PHE A 168 -15.98 -8.54 13.98
N SER A 169 -15.84 -9.28 15.08
CA SER A 169 -14.75 -9.16 16.05
C SER A 169 -13.67 -10.18 15.67
N PHE A 170 -12.42 -9.75 15.55
CA PHE A 170 -11.30 -10.66 15.28
C PHE A 170 -11.08 -11.60 16.48
N GLY A 171 -11.59 -12.84 16.39
CA GLY A 171 -11.02 -13.96 17.15
C GLY A 171 -9.79 -14.48 16.41
N GLU A 172 -8.73 -14.87 17.12
CA GLU A 172 -7.50 -15.44 16.51
C GLU A 172 -7.84 -16.54 15.49
N SER A 173 -8.81 -17.41 15.81
CA SER A 173 -9.24 -18.49 14.90
C SER A 173 -9.92 -18.01 13.60
N GLN A 174 -10.66 -16.89 13.62
CA GLN A 174 -11.29 -16.34 12.41
C GLN A 174 -10.28 -15.59 11.53
N VAL A 175 -9.25 -14.99 12.13
CA VAL A 175 -8.14 -14.39 11.37
C VAL A 175 -7.35 -15.49 10.66
N ASP A 176 -7.07 -16.60 11.35
CA ASP A 176 -6.38 -17.74 10.75
C ASP A 176 -7.21 -18.41 9.64
N GLU A 177 -8.54 -18.50 9.76
CA GLU A 177 -9.44 -18.96 8.67
C GLU A 177 -9.53 -17.97 7.49
N LEU A 178 -9.36 -16.66 7.71
CA LEU A 178 -9.24 -15.66 6.64
C LEU A 178 -7.89 -15.73 5.94
N ILE A 179 -6.84 -16.10 6.69
CA ILE A 179 -5.46 -16.28 6.24
C ILE A 179 -5.27 -17.66 5.59
N GLU A 180 -6.14 -18.65 5.89
CA GLU A 180 -6.06 -19.99 5.32
C GLU A 180 -5.93 -19.91 3.80
N LYS A 181 -4.72 -20.30 3.40
CA LYS A 181 -4.03 -20.06 2.13
C LYS A 181 -4.96 -20.11 0.92
N LYS A 182 -5.45 -18.93 0.51
CA LYS A 182 -5.87 -18.74 -0.87
C LYS A 182 -4.62 -18.39 -1.65
N GLU A 183 -4.14 -19.32 -2.46
CA GLU A 183 -3.00 -19.05 -3.34
C GLU A 183 -3.42 -18.02 -4.39
N LEU A 184 -2.77 -16.86 -4.37
CA LEU A 184 -2.86 -15.91 -5.46
C LEU A 184 -2.35 -16.59 -6.75
N PRO A 185 -2.97 -16.32 -7.90
CA PRO A 185 -2.41 -16.69 -9.19
C PRO A 185 -0.94 -16.28 -9.31
N LYS A 186 -0.13 -17.13 -9.94
CA LYS A 186 1.32 -16.92 -10.06
C LYS A 186 1.66 -15.57 -10.71
N ASN A 187 0.92 -15.16 -11.74
CA ASN A 187 1.13 -13.87 -12.41
C ASN A 187 0.97 -12.68 -11.45
N LEU A 188 0.01 -12.73 -10.50
CA LEU A 188 -0.15 -11.68 -9.50
C LEU A 188 1.00 -11.70 -8.50
N LEU A 189 1.50 -12.87 -8.10
CA LEU A 189 2.67 -12.98 -7.22
C LEU A 189 3.93 -12.42 -7.90
N ASP A 190 4.15 -12.77 -9.17
CA ASP A 190 5.28 -12.29 -9.96
C ASP A 190 5.18 -10.76 -10.12
N PHE A 191 4.00 -10.23 -10.49
CA PHE A 191 3.77 -8.78 -10.55
C PHE A 191 4.02 -8.06 -9.22
N ILE A 192 3.50 -8.59 -8.09
CA ILE A 192 3.73 -7.99 -6.77
C ILE A 192 5.22 -7.97 -6.45
N SER A 193 5.91 -9.10 -6.68
CA SER A 193 7.35 -9.22 -6.43
C SER A 193 8.13 -8.20 -7.25
N ASP A 194 7.87 -8.13 -8.55
CA ASP A 194 8.57 -7.22 -9.46
C ASP A 194 8.29 -5.76 -9.08
N TYR A 195 7.02 -5.40 -8.83
CA TYR A 195 6.63 -4.04 -8.48
C TYR A 195 7.19 -3.60 -7.12
N GLU A 196 7.13 -4.46 -6.10
CA GLU A 196 7.60 -4.12 -4.75
C GLU A 196 9.13 -4.12 -4.64
N THR A 197 9.86 -4.84 -5.51
CA THR A 197 11.33 -4.80 -5.54
C THR A 197 11.87 -3.40 -5.86
N ASP A 198 11.20 -2.67 -6.75
CA ASP A 198 11.60 -1.32 -7.18
C ASP A 198 10.86 -0.19 -6.43
N CYS A 199 10.04 -0.52 -5.43
CA CYS A 199 9.22 0.45 -4.70
C CYS A 199 9.92 0.92 -3.41
N ASP A 200 10.26 2.21 -3.32
CA ASP A 200 10.85 2.78 -2.09
C ASP A 200 9.81 3.01 -0.97
N SER A 201 8.52 3.02 -1.30
CA SER A 201 7.44 3.46 -0.41
C SER A 201 6.85 2.33 0.44
N LEU A 202 7.48 1.15 0.53
CA LEU A 202 6.90 -0.06 1.16
C LEU A 202 6.47 0.14 2.62
N THR A 203 7.19 0.98 3.37
CA THR A 203 6.90 1.29 4.78
C THR A 203 5.98 2.50 4.96
N ASP A 204 5.64 3.22 3.90
CA ASP A 204 4.78 4.40 3.98
C ASP A 204 3.31 3.98 4.08
N SER A 205 2.59 4.47 5.09
CA SER A 205 1.18 4.16 5.30
C SER A 205 0.28 4.66 4.17
N ARG A 206 0.74 5.63 3.38
CA ARG A 206 0.08 6.11 2.15
C ARG A 206 0.23 5.14 1.00
N TYR A 207 1.22 4.25 1.04
CA TYR A 207 1.34 3.16 0.08
C TYR A 207 0.49 1.95 0.49
N SER A 208 0.50 1.59 1.77
CA SER A 208 -0.27 0.46 2.33
C SER A 208 -0.67 0.73 3.78
N TYR A 209 -1.98 0.87 4.03
CA TYR A 209 -2.51 1.21 5.34
C TYR A 209 -2.88 -0.05 6.12
N ARG A 210 -2.28 -0.23 7.29
CA ARG A 210 -2.48 -1.42 8.14
C ARG A 210 -3.10 -1.00 9.46
N VAL A 211 -4.08 -1.76 9.93
CA VAL A 211 -4.78 -1.50 11.20
C VAL A 211 -4.50 -2.65 12.16
N PHE A 212 -4.09 -2.31 13.38
CA PHE A 212 -3.95 -3.26 14.47
C PHE A 212 -5.10 -3.07 15.45
N TYR A 213 -5.83 -4.16 15.66
CA TYR A 213 -6.85 -4.22 16.69
C TYR A 213 -6.25 -4.84 17.94
N MET A 214 -6.09 -4.03 18.98
CA MET A 214 -5.70 -4.53 20.29
C MET A 214 -6.89 -4.38 21.23
N ARG A 215 -7.29 -5.49 21.88
CA ARG A 215 -8.21 -5.41 23.01
C ARG A 215 -7.49 -4.74 24.17
N ILE A 216 -8.03 -3.62 24.62
CA ILE A 216 -7.58 -2.96 25.84
C ILE A 216 -8.54 -3.36 26.94
N ASN A 217 -8.07 -4.15 27.91
CA ASN A 217 -8.78 -4.34 29.17
C ASN A 217 -8.35 -3.19 30.09
N THR A 218 -9.25 -2.22 30.31
CA THR A 218 -8.99 -1.06 31.17
C THR A 218 -9.92 -1.10 32.38
N ASN A 219 -9.37 -0.85 33.57
CA ASN A 219 -10.12 -0.79 34.84
C ASN A 219 -10.78 0.59 35.09
N HIS A 220 -10.65 1.56 34.17
CA HIS A 220 -11.24 2.89 34.30
C HIS A 220 -12.40 3.08 33.31
N GLU A 221 -13.60 3.37 33.83
CA GLU A 221 -14.86 3.52 33.05
C GLU A 221 -14.71 4.49 31.87
N ASN A 222 -14.13 5.67 32.07
CA ASN A 222 -13.98 6.70 31.02
C ASN A 222 -13.02 6.32 29.86
N GLN A 223 -12.27 5.23 29.99
CA GLN A 223 -11.37 4.73 28.96
C GLN A 223 -11.99 3.62 28.10
N ALA A 224 -13.09 3.02 28.56
CA ALA A 224 -13.78 1.92 27.90
C ALA A 224 -14.71 2.37 26.76
N ASP A 225 -15.17 3.63 26.76
CA ASP A 225 -16.14 4.15 25.79
C ASP A 225 -15.57 4.46 24.39
N ARG A 226 -14.24 4.37 24.22
CA ARG A 226 -13.60 4.63 22.92
C ARG A 226 -13.31 3.33 22.18
N ALA A 227 -14.04 3.09 21.09
CA ALA A 227 -13.82 1.95 20.20
C ALA A 227 -12.44 1.96 19.50
N TYR A 228 -11.79 3.13 19.42
CA TYR A 228 -10.49 3.30 18.76
C TYR A 228 -9.56 4.22 19.56
N ARG A 229 -8.26 3.93 19.53
CA ARG A 229 -7.20 4.82 20.02
C ARG A 229 -6.17 5.03 18.92
N PHE A 230 -5.79 6.29 18.71
CA PHE A 230 -4.66 6.64 17.86
C PHE A 230 -3.38 6.53 18.68
N ILE A 231 -2.41 5.77 18.17
CA ILE A 231 -1.06 5.68 18.72
C ILE A 231 -0.14 6.22 17.64
N ASP A 232 0.68 7.22 17.98
CA ASP A 232 1.68 7.75 17.06
C ASP A 232 2.76 6.70 16.84
N GLU A 233 3.10 6.43 15.57
CA GLU A 233 4.17 5.50 15.15
C GLU A 233 5.51 5.84 15.81
N LYS A 234 5.79 7.14 16.03
CA LYS A 234 7.03 7.63 16.66
C LYS A 234 7.00 7.63 18.18
N SER A 235 5.86 7.31 18.80
CA SER A 235 5.78 7.18 20.26
C SER A 235 6.47 5.90 20.74
N ALA A 236 6.89 5.83 22.00
CA ALA A 236 7.50 4.63 22.56
C ALA A 236 6.58 3.39 22.44
N SER A 237 5.27 3.58 22.64
CA SER A 237 4.27 2.54 22.42
C SER A 237 4.10 2.19 20.93
N GLY A 238 4.16 3.19 20.05
CA GLY A 238 4.15 3.00 18.60
C GLY A 238 5.33 2.18 18.11
N MET A 239 6.55 2.54 18.51
CA MET A 239 7.79 1.80 18.18
C MET A 239 7.80 0.38 18.74
N ALA A 240 7.25 0.16 19.94
CA ALA A 240 7.14 -1.18 20.51
C ALA A 240 6.16 -2.06 19.72
N ILE A 241 5.03 -1.49 19.28
CA ILE A 241 4.09 -2.16 18.39
C ILE A 241 4.78 -2.41 17.03
N ASP A 242 5.40 -1.39 16.45
CA ASP A 242 6.12 -1.44 15.16
C ASP A 242 7.21 -2.51 15.12
N ASN A 243 7.97 -2.69 16.21
CA ASN A 243 8.93 -3.79 16.36
C ASN A 243 8.29 -5.19 16.35
N ILE A 244 7.05 -5.31 16.85
CA ILE A 244 6.27 -6.56 16.75
C ILE A 244 5.77 -6.74 15.30
N LEU A 245 5.45 -5.65 14.58
CA LEU A 245 5.05 -5.69 13.16
C LEU A 245 6.20 -6.16 12.25
N PHE A 246 7.42 -5.67 12.49
CA PHE A 246 8.58 -6.02 11.69
C PHE A 246 9.06 -7.47 11.86
N LYS A 247 8.60 -8.20 12.88
CA LYS A 247 8.81 -9.66 12.95
C LYS A 247 8.19 -10.43 11.77
N TYR A 248 7.26 -9.81 11.03
CA TYR A 248 6.63 -10.39 9.84
C TYR A 248 7.21 -9.87 8.52
N LYS A 249 8.28 -9.04 8.52
CA LYS A 249 9.06 -8.85 7.29
C LYS A 249 9.59 -10.20 6.84
N GLN A 250 9.49 -10.51 5.55
CA GLN A 250 10.31 -11.57 4.97
C GLN A 250 11.76 -11.13 5.12
N TYR A 251 12.38 -11.50 6.23
CA TYR A 251 13.80 -11.27 6.46
C TYR A 251 14.56 -11.84 5.27
N LYS A 252 15.56 -11.10 4.80
CA LYS A 252 16.38 -11.60 3.70
C LYS A 252 17.14 -12.82 4.21
N LYS A 253 16.75 -13.98 3.68
CA LYS A 253 17.33 -15.27 4.06
C LYS A 253 18.66 -15.44 3.37
N LEU A 254 19.69 -15.64 4.17
CA LEU A 254 21.06 -15.84 3.72
C LEU A 254 21.48 -17.27 4.05
N THR A 255 22.28 -17.85 3.17
CA THR A 255 23.07 -19.04 3.44
C THR A 255 24.31 -18.68 4.27
N GLN A 256 24.97 -19.70 4.82
CA GLN A 256 26.21 -19.52 5.58
C GLN A 256 27.29 -18.80 4.76
N ASN A 257 27.41 -19.13 3.47
CA ASN A 257 28.42 -18.52 2.59
C ASN A 257 28.13 -17.04 2.37
N GLU A 258 26.86 -16.67 2.14
CA GLU A 258 26.47 -15.27 1.96
C GLU A 258 26.70 -14.43 3.22
N VAL A 259 26.43 -14.99 4.40
CA VAL A 259 26.76 -14.34 5.68
C VAL A 259 28.26 -14.06 5.77
N ILE A 260 29.10 -15.05 5.45
CA ILE A 260 30.56 -14.91 5.48
C ILE A 260 31.02 -13.82 4.50
N ASP A 261 30.50 -13.83 3.28
CA ASP A 261 30.86 -12.85 2.26
C ASP A 261 30.49 -11.43 2.65
N ILE A 262 29.32 -11.23 3.29
CA ILE A 262 28.90 -9.92 3.80
C ILE A 262 29.84 -9.42 4.89
N ILE A 263 30.18 -10.27 5.87
CA ILE A 263 31.06 -9.88 6.98
C ILE A 263 32.50 -9.60 6.48
N LYS A 264 33.01 -10.41 5.54
CA LYS A 264 34.31 -10.16 4.90
C LYS A 264 34.36 -8.85 4.13
N LYS A 265 33.28 -8.51 3.40
CA LYS A 265 33.16 -7.22 2.70
C LYS A 265 33.20 -6.02 3.65
N GLN A 266 32.82 -6.21 4.91
CA GLN A 266 32.92 -5.18 5.95
C GLN A 266 34.31 -5.12 6.62
N GLY A 267 35.31 -5.82 6.07
CA GLY A 267 36.70 -5.76 6.52
C GLY A 267 37.01 -6.61 7.76
N LYS A 268 36.10 -7.50 8.16
CA LYS A 268 36.31 -8.41 9.30
C LYS A 268 36.77 -9.78 8.81
N ASN A 269 37.79 -10.34 9.44
CA ASN A 269 38.23 -11.71 9.14
C ASN A 269 37.24 -12.69 9.78
N PHE A 270 36.39 -13.29 8.94
CA PHE A 270 35.33 -14.18 9.38
C PHE A 270 35.24 -15.34 8.41
N ASP A 271 35.41 -16.57 8.91
CA ASP A 271 35.42 -17.78 8.11
C ASP A 271 34.33 -18.77 8.56
N LYS A 272 34.25 -19.91 7.88
CA LYS A 272 33.24 -20.93 8.16
C LYS A 272 33.37 -21.48 9.59
N THR A 273 34.59 -21.61 10.08
CA THR A 273 34.90 -22.13 11.43
C THR A 273 34.47 -21.14 12.50
N ALA A 274 34.77 -19.85 12.30
CA ALA A 274 34.35 -18.76 13.17
C ALA A 274 32.82 -18.66 13.24
N HIS A 275 32.13 -18.74 12.09
CA HIS A 275 30.67 -18.74 12.05
C HIS A 275 30.07 -19.93 12.82
N GLN A 276 30.58 -21.15 12.60
CA GLN A 276 30.11 -22.34 13.31
C GLN A 276 30.37 -22.27 14.82
N ASN A 277 31.52 -21.75 15.24
CA ASN A 277 31.86 -21.62 16.65
C ASN A 277 31.01 -20.55 17.34
N LEU A 278 30.77 -19.41 16.69
CA LEU A 278 29.87 -18.36 17.18
C LEU A 278 28.45 -18.90 17.34
N TRP A 279 27.96 -19.59 16.30
CA TRP A 279 26.67 -20.26 16.31
C TRP A 279 26.56 -21.27 17.46
N LYS A 280 27.56 -22.14 17.66
CA LYS A 280 27.57 -23.10 18.79
C LYS A 280 27.66 -22.43 20.15
N ARG A 281 28.40 -21.31 20.28
CA ARG A 281 28.60 -20.59 21.55
C ARG A 281 27.32 -19.92 22.04
N LEU A 282 26.53 -19.33 21.14
CA LEU A 282 25.29 -18.63 21.48
C LEU A 282 24.15 -19.59 21.85
N TRP A 283 24.16 -20.83 21.32
CA TRP A 283 23.09 -21.81 21.55
C TRP A 283 23.65 -23.19 21.98
N LYS A 284 24.22 -23.21 23.19
CA LYS A 284 24.89 -24.39 23.77
C LYS A 284 23.99 -25.62 23.99
N ASP A 285 22.68 -25.48 24.20
CA ASP A 285 21.79 -26.61 24.51
C ASP A 285 20.80 -26.95 23.39
N ALA A 286 20.77 -28.23 22.98
CA ALA A 286 19.99 -28.72 21.86
C ALA A 286 18.47 -28.58 22.03
N SER A 287 17.97 -28.52 23.26
CA SER A 287 16.54 -28.43 23.59
C SER A 287 15.98 -27.00 23.49
N THR A 288 16.80 -25.97 23.70
CA THR A 288 16.39 -24.55 23.63
C THR A 288 16.65 -23.92 22.26
N ARG A 289 17.38 -24.62 21.37
CA ARG A 289 17.77 -24.19 20.01
C ARG A 289 16.64 -23.50 19.24
N ASN A 290 15.43 -24.05 19.24
CA ASN A 290 14.40 -23.58 18.31
C ASN A 290 13.70 -22.29 18.71
N ILE A 291 13.59 -21.94 20.00
CA ILE A 291 12.81 -20.74 20.39
C ILE A 291 13.69 -19.49 20.32
N GLN A 292 14.93 -19.56 20.81
CA GLN A 292 15.85 -18.42 20.79
C GLN A 292 16.56 -18.23 19.44
N ALA A 293 16.73 -19.27 18.61
CA ALA A 293 17.35 -19.12 17.29
C ALA A 293 16.37 -18.62 16.22
N LYS A 294 15.05 -18.78 16.41
CA LYS A 294 14.00 -18.32 15.47
C LYS A 294 14.05 -16.80 15.18
N GLN A 295 14.68 -16.01 16.04
CA GLN A 295 14.85 -14.57 15.80
C GLN A 295 16.00 -14.25 14.83
N TYR A 296 16.90 -15.20 14.56
CA TYR A 296 18.09 -15.03 13.72
C TYR A 296 18.07 -15.88 12.44
N GLY A 297 17.05 -16.71 12.26
CA GLY A 297 16.89 -17.56 11.09
C GLY A 297 15.80 -18.60 11.26
N GLU A 298 15.66 -19.45 10.26
CA GLU A 298 14.69 -20.55 10.25
C GLU A 298 15.21 -21.77 9.47
N LEU A 299 14.58 -22.92 9.73
CA LEU A 299 14.75 -24.12 8.91
C LEU A 299 13.81 -24.05 7.72
N VAL A 300 14.37 -24.19 6.51
CA VAL A 300 13.60 -24.37 5.27
C VAL A 300 13.48 -25.86 4.91
N VAL A 301 12.54 -26.15 4.01
CA VAL A 301 12.35 -27.48 3.40
C VAL A 301 13.72 -27.96 2.87
N ASN A 302 14.16 -29.16 3.29
CA ASN A 302 15.52 -29.75 3.14
C ASN A 302 16.45 -29.62 4.36
N ASN A 303 15.94 -29.23 5.54
CA ASN A 303 16.69 -29.22 6.80
C ASN A 303 17.93 -28.31 6.79
N GLN A 304 17.93 -27.32 5.89
CA GLN A 304 18.94 -26.28 5.81
C GLN A 304 18.48 -25.09 6.65
N TRP A 305 19.36 -24.59 7.51
CA TRP A 305 19.13 -23.34 8.23
C TRP A 305 19.49 -22.16 7.34
N LEU A 306 18.64 -21.14 7.27
CA LEU A 306 18.93 -19.85 6.65
C LEU A 306 18.89 -18.76 7.72
N TRP A 307 19.82 -17.80 7.61
CA TRP A 307 19.99 -16.72 8.57
C TRP A 307 19.33 -15.44 8.06
N TYR A 308 18.74 -14.67 8.97
CA TYR A 308 18.12 -13.40 8.64
C TYR A 308 19.17 -12.30 8.61
N GLN A 309 19.31 -11.62 7.46
CA GLN A 309 20.31 -10.56 7.29
C GLN A 309 20.15 -9.46 8.36
N GLU A 310 18.92 -9.07 8.65
CA GLU A 310 18.56 -7.91 9.48
C GLU A 310 18.84 -8.14 10.97
N THR A 311 18.84 -9.39 11.45
CA THR A 311 19.06 -9.69 12.87
C THR A 311 20.39 -10.38 13.13
N TRP A 312 20.84 -11.26 12.21
CA TRP A 312 22.04 -12.06 12.41
C TRP A 312 23.33 -11.31 12.09
N ILE A 313 23.36 -10.51 11.01
CA ILE A 313 24.56 -9.73 10.65
C ILE A 313 24.91 -8.71 11.73
N PRO A 314 23.98 -7.88 12.25
CA PRO A 314 24.29 -6.96 13.34
C PRO A 314 24.82 -7.68 14.58
N LYS A 315 24.25 -8.84 14.92
CA LYS A 315 24.68 -9.60 16.11
C LYS A 315 26.09 -10.15 15.97
N ILE A 316 26.49 -10.61 14.78
CA ILE A 316 27.87 -11.03 14.52
C ILE A 316 28.81 -9.83 14.71
N LEU A 317 28.47 -8.67 14.17
CA LEU A 317 29.33 -7.48 14.23
C LEU A 317 29.51 -6.97 15.66
N GLU A 318 28.45 -6.96 16.46
CA GLU A 318 28.48 -6.65 17.89
C GLU A 318 29.49 -7.57 18.60
N LEU A 319 29.40 -8.88 18.39
CA LEU A 319 30.26 -9.87 19.05
C LEU A 319 31.71 -9.90 18.52
N LEU A 320 31.96 -9.38 17.31
CA LEU A 320 33.30 -9.19 16.75
C LEU A 320 33.91 -7.83 17.14
N SER A 321 33.14 -6.98 17.83
CA SER A 321 33.60 -5.71 18.40
C SER A 321 33.86 -5.77 19.91
N GLU A 322 33.39 -6.83 20.58
CA GLU A 322 33.76 -7.23 21.95
C GLU A 322 35.10 -7.99 21.99
#